data_AF-A0A3A6PMF5-F1
#
_entry.id   AF-A0A3A6PMF5-F1
#
_cell.length_a   1.000
_cell.length_b   1.000
_cell.length_c   1.000
_cell.angle_alpha   90.00
_cell.angle_beta   90.00
_cell.angle_gamma   90.00
#
_symmetry.space_group_name_H-M   'P 1'
#
loop_
_entity.id
_entity.type
_entity.pdbx_description
1 polymer ?
#
loop_
_entity_poly.entity_id
_entity_poly.type
_entity_poly.pdbx_seq_one_letter_code
_entity_poly.pdbx_strand_id
1 'polypeptide(L)'
;MNKKALAAAILAMALLAGCSQNQSSPSASPNGQTEGSTKPEPTKKPKKEWVKAEQMALDHVNIYLNGTDVAAKEKYVQESVNPEVASLFLLGAASIRKEEDRYQNPFVAETVDFTGENGAKGTLTLIKAEGEREIIVLVMDSKVTFAFFNENNGDEMQENYEKMRAHFKS
;
A
#
# COMPACT_ATOMS: atom_id res chain seq x y z
N MET A 1 33.20 -10.52 36.43
CA MET A 1 32.72 -11.92 36.63
C MET A 1 31.53 -11.90 37.58
N ASN A 2 30.75 -12.99 37.60
CA ASN A 2 29.54 -13.25 38.40
C ASN A 2 28.24 -12.73 37.75
N LYS A 3 27.10 -13.43 37.77
CA LYS A 3 26.69 -14.84 37.55
C LYS A 3 25.23 -14.95 38.08
N LYS A 4 24.30 -15.33 37.19
CA LYS A 4 23.01 -16.03 37.43
C LYS A 4 21.80 -15.31 38.07
N ALA A 5 20.77 -15.11 37.25
CA ALA A 5 19.37 -15.58 37.41
C ALA A 5 18.69 -15.51 36.01
N LEU A 6 17.86 -16.43 35.47
CA LEU A 6 17.31 -17.74 35.87
C LEU A 6 15.93 -17.80 36.56
N ALA A 7 14.87 -17.52 35.79
CA ALA A 7 13.52 -18.13 35.85
C ALA A 7 12.81 -17.77 34.51
N ALA A 8 12.46 -18.71 33.62
CA ALA A 8 11.44 -19.77 33.66
C ALA A 8 10.08 -19.31 33.08
N ALA A 9 9.55 -20.09 32.14
CA ALA A 9 8.41 -19.73 31.28
C ALA A 9 7.06 -20.25 31.80
N ILE A 10 5.96 -19.66 31.34
CA ILE A 10 4.63 -20.31 31.33
C ILE A 10 3.99 -20.18 29.94
N LEU A 11 3.41 -21.30 29.51
CA LEU A 11 2.79 -21.57 28.22
C LEU A 11 1.26 -21.40 28.35
N ALA A 12 0.59 -20.87 27.32
CA ALA A 12 -0.84 -21.10 27.11
C ALA A 12 -1.19 -21.05 25.62
N MET A 13 -1.61 -22.18 25.06
CA MET A 13 -2.26 -22.25 23.75
C MET A 13 -3.77 -22.05 23.92
N ALA A 14 -4.40 -21.35 22.98
CA ALA A 14 -5.85 -21.42 22.78
C ALA A 14 -6.14 -21.48 21.27
N LEU A 15 -6.36 -22.68 20.76
CA LEU A 15 -6.91 -22.91 19.43
C LEU A 15 -8.44 -22.76 19.51
N LEU A 16 -9.02 -21.91 18.66
CA LEU A 16 -10.44 -21.97 18.33
C LEU A 16 -10.60 -22.13 16.82
N ALA A 17 -10.88 -23.37 16.41
CA ALA A 17 -11.37 -23.67 15.08
C ALA A 17 -12.86 -23.28 14.98
N GLY A 18 -13.27 -22.73 13.84
CA GLY A 18 -14.62 -22.21 13.63
C GLY A 18 -15.02 -22.18 12.15
N CYS A 19 -14.73 -23.24 11.41
CA CYS A 19 -15.22 -23.39 10.03
C CYS A 19 -16.71 -23.74 10.04
N SER A 20 -17.58 -22.75 9.92
CA SER A 20 -18.99 -22.98 9.59
C SER A 20 -19.15 -23.02 8.08
N GLN A 21 -19.39 -24.22 7.56
CA GLN A 21 -19.54 -24.50 6.14
C GLN A 21 -21.00 -24.90 5.91
N ASN A 22 -21.78 -24.06 5.23
CA ASN A 22 -23.11 -24.45 4.76
C ASN A 22 -23.22 -24.27 3.25
N GLN A 23 -23.56 -25.37 2.58
CA GLN A 23 -23.48 -25.56 1.14
C GLN A 23 -24.87 -25.93 0.65
N SER A 24 -25.54 -25.01 -0.06
CA SER A 24 -26.91 -25.22 -0.55
C SER A 24 -27.09 -24.66 -1.95
N SER A 25 -27.03 -25.55 -2.95
CA SER A 25 -27.53 -25.40 -4.32
C SER A 25 -27.41 -26.76 -5.03
N PRO A 26 -28.19 -27.06 -6.09
CA PRO A 26 -29.13 -26.19 -6.78
C PRO A 26 -30.59 -26.71 -6.77
N SER A 27 -31.52 -25.86 -7.20
CA SER A 27 -32.76 -26.32 -7.83
C SER A 27 -32.84 -25.68 -9.23
N ALA A 28 -33.07 -26.50 -10.25
CA ALA A 28 -33.06 -26.07 -11.63
C ALA A 28 -34.47 -26.12 -12.23
N SER A 29 -34.85 -25.10 -13.00
CA SER A 29 -35.79 -25.24 -14.10
C SER A 29 -35.56 -24.13 -15.15
N PRO A 30 -35.91 -24.37 -16.43
CA PRO A 30 -35.32 -23.61 -17.53
C PRO A 30 -36.33 -22.67 -18.22
N ASN A 31 -35.86 -21.50 -18.66
CA ASN A 31 -36.00 -21.08 -20.05
C ASN A 31 -35.12 -19.88 -20.39
N GLY A 32 -34.72 -19.79 -21.65
CA GLY A 32 -33.62 -18.93 -22.10
C GLY A 32 -33.89 -17.43 -22.13
N GLN A 33 -32.79 -16.68 -22.27
CA GLN A 33 -32.51 -15.97 -23.51
C GLN A 33 -31.01 -15.66 -23.61
N THR A 34 -30.49 -15.66 -24.84
CA THR A 34 -29.10 -15.34 -25.13
C THR A 34 -28.96 -13.83 -25.31
N GLU A 35 -28.38 -13.15 -24.32
CA GLU A 35 -27.79 -11.81 -24.52
C GLU A 35 -26.35 -11.82 -24.01
N GLY A 36 -25.47 -11.19 -24.80
CA GLY A 36 -24.04 -11.11 -24.52
C GLY A 36 -23.74 -10.17 -23.36
N SER A 37 -23.98 -10.62 -22.13
CA SER A 37 -23.55 -9.91 -20.93
C SER A 37 -22.07 -10.15 -20.70
N THR A 38 -21.24 -9.15 -21.00
CA THR A 38 -19.81 -9.14 -20.67
C THR A 38 -19.68 -9.14 -19.14
N LYS A 39 -19.57 -10.34 -18.57
CA LYS A 39 -19.39 -10.54 -17.13
C LYS A 39 -18.16 -9.74 -16.68
N PRO A 40 -18.27 -8.83 -15.69
CA PRO A 40 -17.09 -8.20 -15.11
C PRO A 40 -16.16 -9.29 -14.59
N GLU A 41 -14.91 -9.26 -15.04
CA GLU A 41 -13.90 -10.26 -14.67
C GLU A 41 -13.75 -10.23 -13.14
N PRO A 42 -13.70 -11.40 -12.44
CA PRO A 42 -13.65 -11.39 -10.99
C PRO A 42 -12.40 -10.64 -10.51
N THR A 43 -12.59 -9.62 -9.68
CA THR A 43 -11.50 -8.90 -9.00
C THR A 43 -10.57 -9.94 -8.38
N LYS A 44 -9.34 -10.06 -8.90
CA LYS A 44 -8.40 -11.09 -8.46
C LYS A 44 -8.21 -10.93 -6.95
N LYS A 45 -8.41 -12.03 -6.21
CA LYS A 45 -8.17 -12.05 -4.76
C LYS A 45 -6.77 -11.48 -4.48
N PRO A 46 -6.62 -10.47 -3.59
CA PRO A 46 -5.35 -9.76 -3.45
C PRO A 46 -4.19 -10.71 -3.17
N LYS A 47 -3.04 -10.46 -3.82
CA LYS A 47 -1.82 -11.20 -3.51
C LYS A 47 -1.36 -10.85 -2.09
N LYS A 48 -0.73 -11.80 -1.39
CA LYS A 48 -0.18 -11.55 -0.05
C LYS A 48 0.88 -10.44 -0.03
N GLU A 49 1.58 -10.24 -1.14
CA GLU A 49 2.56 -9.16 -1.32
C GLU A 49 1.87 -7.80 -1.48
N TRP A 50 0.76 -7.73 -2.22
CA TRP A 50 -0.04 -6.50 -2.36
C TRP A 50 -0.55 -6.02 -1.01
N VAL A 51 -1.10 -6.89 -0.16
CA VAL A 51 -1.56 -6.51 1.21
C VAL A 51 -0.45 -5.83 2.04
N LYS A 52 0.81 -6.23 1.85
CA LYS A 52 1.95 -5.56 2.51
C LYS A 52 2.28 -4.22 1.85
N ALA A 53 2.30 -4.16 0.52
CA ALA A 53 2.55 -2.93 -0.23
C ALA A 53 1.47 -1.86 0.04
N GLU A 54 0.22 -2.29 0.17
CA GLU A 54 -0.95 -1.50 0.56
C GLU A 54 -0.77 -0.87 1.94
N GLN A 55 -0.40 -1.67 2.95
CA GLN A 55 -0.10 -1.15 4.28
C GLN A 55 1.09 -0.18 4.26
N MET A 56 2.19 -0.50 3.59
CA MET A 56 3.36 0.39 3.50
C MET A 56 3.06 1.70 2.78
N ALA A 57 2.18 1.69 1.78
CA ALA A 57 1.71 2.89 1.09
C ALA A 57 0.80 3.75 1.98
N LEU A 58 -0.13 3.15 2.73
CA LEU A 58 -0.94 3.87 3.71
C LEU A 58 -0.08 4.42 4.87
N ASP A 59 0.90 3.66 5.35
CA ASP A 59 1.85 4.13 6.36
C ASP A 59 2.73 5.26 5.83
N HIS A 60 3.11 5.23 4.55
CA HIS A 60 3.79 6.35 3.89
C HIS A 60 2.97 7.63 3.96
N VAL A 61 1.68 7.55 3.60
CA VAL A 61 0.78 8.70 3.64
C VAL A 61 0.54 9.17 5.07
N ASN A 62 0.16 8.27 5.97
CA ASN A 62 -0.26 8.62 7.34
C ASN A 62 0.91 9.03 8.25
N ILE A 63 2.02 8.29 8.21
CA ILE A 63 3.17 8.56 9.10
C ILE A 63 4.09 9.60 8.48
N TYR A 64 4.50 9.42 7.21
CA TYR A 64 5.53 10.27 6.61
C TYR A 64 4.99 11.57 5.99
N LEU A 65 3.89 11.52 5.22
CA LEU A 65 3.38 12.72 4.52
C LEU A 65 2.47 13.58 5.41
N ASN A 66 1.57 12.96 6.17
CA ASN A 66 0.61 13.63 7.06
C ASN A 66 1.14 13.83 8.49
N GLY A 67 2.14 13.07 8.92
CA GLY A 67 2.66 13.10 10.29
C GLY A 67 3.33 14.43 10.66
N THR A 68 3.15 14.84 11.92
CA THR A 68 3.74 16.05 12.51
C THR A 68 4.93 15.77 13.44
N ASP A 69 5.12 14.52 13.86
CA ASP A 69 6.25 14.07 14.68
C ASP A 69 7.45 13.73 13.77
N VAL A 70 8.45 14.60 13.78
CA VAL A 70 9.68 14.43 12.98
C VAL A 70 10.45 13.16 13.37
N ALA A 71 10.50 12.80 14.65
CA ALA A 71 11.22 11.60 15.10
C ALA A 71 10.50 10.31 14.64
N ALA A 72 9.17 10.31 14.65
CA ALA A 72 8.39 9.21 14.06
C ALA A 72 8.62 9.10 12.54
N LYS A 73 8.71 10.23 11.84
CA LYS A 73 9.02 10.29 10.40
C LYS A 73 10.42 9.77 10.07
N GLU A 74 11.44 10.23 10.79
CA GLU A 74 12.83 9.77 10.63
C GLU A 74 12.95 8.26 10.89
N LYS A 75 12.29 7.77 11.94
CA LYS A 75 12.23 6.33 12.25
C LYS A 75 11.55 5.55 11.13
N TYR A 76 10.41 6.02 10.61
CA TYR A 76 9.75 5.41 9.46
C TYR A 76 10.68 5.33 8.24
N VAL A 77 11.48 6.36 7.96
CA VAL A 77 12.44 6.34 6.85
C VAL A 77 13.51 5.26 7.07
N GLN A 78 14.06 5.14 8.28
CA GLN A 78 15.04 4.10 8.61
C GLN A 78 14.45 2.67 8.49
N GLU A 79 13.21 2.46 8.91
CA GLU A 79 12.57 1.15 8.98
C GLU A 79 11.89 0.71 7.67
N SER A 80 11.35 1.65 6.88
CA SER A 80 10.40 1.35 5.79
C SER A 80 10.80 1.88 4.41
N VAL A 81 11.71 2.84 4.31
CA VAL A 81 12.21 3.36 3.02
C VAL A 81 13.43 2.57 2.55
N ASN A 82 13.64 2.51 1.23
CA ASN A 82 14.79 1.86 0.61
C ASN A 82 16.08 2.64 1.00
N PRO A 83 17.12 1.97 1.56
CA PRO A 83 18.34 2.64 2.00
C PRO A 83 19.03 3.52 0.96
N GLU A 84 18.93 3.20 -0.33
CA GLU A 84 19.59 3.95 -1.42
C GLU A 84 19.00 5.35 -1.61
N VAL A 85 17.72 5.53 -1.28
CA VAL A 85 17.00 6.82 -1.39
C VAL A 85 16.68 7.44 -0.02
N ALA A 86 16.95 6.73 1.08
CA ALA A 86 16.56 7.15 2.43
C ALA A 86 17.08 8.56 2.81
N SER A 87 18.23 8.98 2.30
CA SER A 87 18.77 10.34 2.51
C SER A 87 17.85 11.45 1.98
N LEU A 88 17.18 11.22 0.84
CA LEU A 88 16.21 12.16 0.26
C LEU A 88 14.95 12.28 1.14
N PHE A 89 14.48 11.14 1.67
CA PHE A 89 13.34 11.11 2.58
C PHE A 89 13.68 11.68 3.97
N LEU A 90 14.93 11.52 4.46
CA LEU A 90 15.37 12.20 5.69
C LEU A 90 15.39 13.72 5.52
N LEU A 91 15.85 14.24 4.37
CA LEU A 91 15.78 15.67 4.08
C LEU A 91 14.34 16.20 4.08
N GLY A 92 13.39 15.41 3.57
CA GLY A 92 11.95 15.74 3.62
C GLY A 92 11.27 15.51 4.97
N ALA A 93 11.89 14.80 5.92
CA ALA A 93 11.25 14.42 7.19
C ALA A 93 10.92 15.63 8.08
N ALA A 94 11.77 16.66 8.07
CA ALA A 94 11.55 17.91 8.80
C ALA A 94 10.45 18.81 8.19
N SER A 95 10.02 18.54 6.95
CA SER A 95 8.93 19.29 6.30
C SER A 95 7.58 18.80 6.80
N ILE A 96 6.77 19.70 7.35
CA ILE A 96 5.42 19.40 7.87
C ILE A 96 4.39 20.04 6.93
N ARG A 97 3.50 19.21 6.36
CA ARG A 97 2.36 19.70 5.57
C ARG A 97 1.35 20.42 6.48
N LYS A 98 0.81 21.52 5.97
CA LYS A 98 -0.36 22.19 6.57
C LYS A 98 -1.57 21.25 6.55
N GLU A 99 -2.55 21.49 7.40
CA GLU A 99 -3.70 20.59 7.56
C GLU A 99 -4.53 20.47 6.26
N GLU A 100 -4.70 21.59 5.55
CA GLU A 100 -5.38 21.67 4.26
C GLU A 100 -4.63 20.94 3.12
N ASP A 101 -3.33 20.68 3.30
CA ASP A 101 -2.44 20.03 2.34
C ASP A 101 -2.21 18.54 2.62
N ARG A 102 -2.84 18.00 3.67
CA ARG A 102 -2.75 16.57 4.00
C ARG A 102 -3.70 15.74 3.17
N TYR A 103 -3.32 14.48 2.99
CA TYR A 103 -4.17 13.46 2.38
C TYR A 103 -5.24 13.06 3.41
N GLN A 104 -6.37 13.75 3.41
CA GLN A 104 -7.47 13.48 4.34
C GLN A 104 -8.23 12.21 3.92
N ASN A 105 -8.53 11.35 4.90
CA ASN A 105 -9.18 10.04 4.72
C ASN A 105 -8.59 9.17 3.59
N PRO A 106 -7.27 8.87 3.61
CA PRO A 106 -6.59 8.18 2.52
C PRO A 106 -6.97 6.69 2.49
N PHE A 107 -7.21 6.16 1.28
CA PHE A 107 -7.54 4.75 1.06
C PHE A 107 -6.86 4.18 -0.19
N VAL A 108 -6.59 2.88 -0.17
CA VAL A 108 -6.10 2.13 -1.35
C VAL A 108 -7.23 2.04 -2.37
N ALA A 109 -7.00 2.57 -3.57
CA ALA A 109 -7.92 2.42 -4.70
C ALA A 109 -7.57 1.21 -5.58
N GLU A 110 -6.28 1.02 -5.90
CA GLU A 110 -5.81 -0.11 -6.71
C GLU A 110 -4.33 -0.43 -6.40
N THR A 111 -3.95 -1.69 -6.59
CA THR A 111 -2.58 -2.19 -6.42
C THR A 111 -2.20 -3.05 -7.61
N VAL A 112 -1.06 -2.77 -8.24
CA VAL A 112 -0.60 -3.49 -9.45
C VAL A 112 0.86 -3.94 -9.33
N ASP A 113 1.19 -5.05 -9.99
CA ASP A 113 2.60 -5.46 -10.14
C ASP A 113 3.34 -4.45 -11.01
N PHE A 114 4.60 -4.15 -10.65
CA PHE A 114 5.47 -3.27 -11.43
C PHE A 114 6.75 -3.99 -11.84
N THR A 115 7.30 -3.61 -13.00
CA THR A 115 8.63 -4.00 -13.45
C THR A 115 9.27 -2.80 -14.13
N GLY A 116 10.37 -2.32 -13.55
CA GLY A 116 11.13 -1.19 -14.09
C GLY A 116 11.91 -1.57 -15.35
N GLU A 117 12.44 -0.55 -16.03
CA GLU A 117 13.18 -0.70 -17.30
C GLU A 117 14.46 -1.54 -17.14
N ASN A 118 15.04 -1.60 -15.95
CA ASN A 118 16.16 -2.47 -15.57
C ASN A 118 15.73 -3.91 -15.19
N GLY A 119 14.45 -4.26 -15.32
CA GLY A 119 13.87 -5.56 -14.93
C GLY A 119 13.62 -5.73 -13.43
N ALA A 120 13.91 -4.73 -12.59
CA ALA A 120 13.64 -4.78 -11.16
C ALA A 120 12.13 -4.77 -10.89
N LYS A 121 11.68 -5.59 -9.93
CA LYS A 121 10.25 -5.84 -9.67
C LYS A 121 9.78 -5.10 -8.43
N GLY A 122 8.51 -4.72 -8.43
CA GLY A 122 7.87 -4.06 -7.31
C GLY A 122 6.36 -4.09 -7.40
N THR A 123 5.73 -3.18 -6.66
CA THR A 123 4.29 -2.96 -6.63
C THR A 123 4.04 -1.45 -6.63
N LEU A 124 3.15 -1.00 -7.50
CA LEU A 124 2.60 0.35 -7.45
C LEU A 124 1.26 0.28 -6.73
N THR A 125 1.08 1.09 -5.68
CA THR A 125 -0.18 1.23 -4.96
C THR A 125 -0.72 2.64 -5.18
N LEU A 126 -1.92 2.75 -5.76
CA LEU A 126 -2.64 4.01 -5.90
C LEU A 126 -3.45 4.26 -4.62
N ILE A 127 -3.07 5.30 -3.87
CA ILE A 127 -3.85 5.86 -2.77
C ILE A 127 -4.65 7.06 -3.30
N LYS A 128 -5.93 7.14 -2.92
CA LYS A 128 -6.76 8.33 -3.11
C LYS A 128 -7.11 8.94 -1.76
N ALA A 129 -7.36 10.23 -1.75
CA ALA A 129 -7.82 11.00 -0.59
C ALA A 129 -8.95 11.96 -1.02
N GLU A 130 -9.47 12.73 -0.07
CA GLU A 130 -10.46 13.79 -0.36
C GLU A 130 -9.90 14.86 -1.31
N GLY A 131 -10.80 15.53 -2.04
CA GLY A 131 -10.43 16.63 -2.95
C GLY A 131 -9.68 16.21 -4.21
N GLU A 132 -9.96 15.01 -4.74
CA GLU A 132 -9.31 14.43 -5.94
C GLU A 132 -7.78 14.25 -5.83
N ARG A 133 -7.22 14.31 -4.61
CA ARG A 133 -5.80 14.05 -4.36
C ARG A 133 -5.50 12.56 -4.56
N GLU A 134 -4.50 12.28 -5.39
CA GLU A 134 -3.99 10.94 -5.67
C GLU A 134 -2.48 10.88 -5.41
N ILE A 135 -2.00 9.75 -4.89
CA ILE A 135 -0.58 9.46 -4.75
C ILE A 135 -0.32 8.01 -5.08
N ILE A 136 0.68 7.75 -5.92
CA ILE A 136 1.14 6.42 -6.26
C ILE A 136 2.41 6.13 -5.46
N VAL A 137 2.42 5.08 -4.65
CA VAL A 137 3.61 4.67 -3.90
C VAL A 137 4.23 3.44 -4.57
N LEU A 138 5.51 3.53 -4.89
CA LEU A 138 6.32 2.42 -5.40
C LEU A 138 7.01 1.69 -4.25
N VAL A 139 6.67 0.41 -4.09
CA VAL A 139 7.31 -0.52 -3.15
C VAL A 139 8.14 -1.53 -3.93
N MET A 140 9.43 -1.64 -3.59
CA MET A 140 10.36 -2.63 -4.13
C MET A 140 11.08 -3.32 -2.97
N ASP A 141 11.28 -4.64 -3.04
CA ASP A 141 11.92 -5.44 -1.98
C ASP A 141 11.36 -5.20 -0.55
N SER A 142 10.04 -4.97 -0.45
CA SER A 142 9.33 -4.58 0.78
C SER A 142 9.82 -3.28 1.41
N LYS A 143 10.23 -2.31 0.59
CA LYS A 143 10.62 -0.95 0.97
C LYS A 143 9.99 0.09 0.05
N VAL A 144 9.52 1.21 0.62
CA VAL A 144 9.10 2.37 -0.18
C VAL A 144 10.33 2.96 -0.88
N THR A 145 10.26 3.07 -2.19
CA THR A 145 11.38 3.55 -3.02
C THR A 145 11.07 4.91 -3.65
N PHE A 146 9.81 5.16 -4.04
CA PHE A 146 9.40 6.48 -4.50
C PHE A 146 7.90 6.70 -4.29
N ALA A 147 7.47 7.96 -4.36
CA ALA A 147 6.06 8.31 -4.41
C ALA A 147 5.82 9.41 -5.45
N PHE A 148 4.74 9.28 -6.20
CA PHE A 148 4.37 10.16 -7.31
C PHE A 148 3.04 10.84 -6.98
N PHE A 149 3.05 12.16 -6.94
CA PHE A 149 1.93 13.00 -6.50
C PHE A 149 1.17 13.51 -7.72
N ASN A 150 -0.15 13.73 -7.64
CA ASN A 150 -0.92 14.36 -8.72
C ASN A 150 -1.05 15.89 -8.62
N GLU A 151 -0.32 16.51 -7.70
CA GLU A 151 -0.53 17.89 -7.23
C GLU A 151 0.79 18.68 -7.17
N ASN A 152 0.71 19.99 -7.45
CA ASN A 152 1.80 20.97 -7.25
C ASN A 152 3.17 20.57 -7.85
N ASN A 153 3.15 19.82 -8.94
CA ASN A 153 4.32 19.37 -9.66
C ASN A 153 4.84 20.42 -10.66
N GLY A 154 6.14 20.41 -10.93
CA GLY A 154 6.67 20.90 -12.21
C GLY A 154 6.54 19.82 -13.29
N ASP A 155 6.63 20.21 -14.56
CA ASP A 155 6.34 19.37 -15.74
C ASP A 155 6.92 17.95 -15.66
N GLU A 156 8.23 17.80 -15.35
CA GLU A 156 8.89 16.49 -15.21
C GLU A 156 8.26 15.60 -14.11
N MET A 157 7.87 16.17 -12.96
CA MET A 157 7.22 15.39 -11.89
C MET A 157 5.80 15.00 -12.27
N GLN A 158 5.11 15.84 -13.05
CA GLN A 158 3.78 15.56 -13.58
C GLN A 158 3.82 14.44 -14.64
N GLU A 159 4.76 14.51 -15.59
CA GLU A 159 4.99 13.44 -16.58
C GLU A 159 5.32 12.10 -15.91
N ASN A 160 6.15 12.12 -14.86
CA ASN A 160 6.47 10.92 -14.08
C ASN A 160 5.24 10.36 -13.34
N TYR A 161 4.39 11.21 -12.75
CA TYR A 161 3.12 10.78 -12.18
C TYR A 161 2.22 10.14 -13.24
N GLU A 162 2.04 10.78 -14.40
CA GLU A 162 1.18 10.26 -15.48
C GLU A 162 1.70 8.93 -16.05
N LYS A 163 3.02 8.79 -16.25
CA LYS A 163 3.69 7.54 -16.64
C LYS A 163 3.37 6.42 -15.66
N MET A 164 3.43 6.68 -14.35
CA MET A 164 3.08 5.68 -13.32
C MET A 164 1.57 5.44 -13.23
N ARG A 165 0.75 6.47 -13.43
CA ARG A 165 -0.70 6.40 -13.34
C ARG A 165 -1.32 5.54 -14.44
N ALA A 166 -0.66 5.48 -15.60
CA ALA A 166 -1.04 4.62 -16.73
C ALA A 166 -0.88 3.11 -16.48
N HIS A 167 -0.22 2.67 -15.40
CA HIS A 167 -0.15 1.25 -15.02
C HIS A 167 -1.46 0.71 -14.41
N PHE A 168 -2.31 1.60 -13.90
CA PHE A 168 -3.59 1.27 -13.27
C PHE A 168 -4.69 1.24 -14.33
N LYS A 169 -5.61 0.27 -14.25
CA LYS A 169 -6.65 0.12 -15.27
C LYS A 169 -7.80 1.09 -15.03
N SER A 170 -8.26 1.73 -16.10
CA SER A 170 -9.52 2.49 -16.14
C SER A 170 -10.73 1.56 -16.01
#